data_AF-A0A8T2I1H9-F1
#
_entry.id   AF-A0A8T2I1H9-F1
#
_cell.length_a   1.000
_cell.length_b   1.000
_cell.length_c   1.000
_cell.angle_alpha   90.00
_cell.angle_beta   90.00
_cell.angle_gamma   90.00
#
_symmetry.space_group_name_H-M   'P 1'
#
loop_
_entity.id
_entity.type
_entity.pdbx_description
1 polymer ?
#
loop_
_entity_poly.entity_id
_entity_poly.type
_entity_poly.pdbx_seq_one_letter_code
_entity_poly.pdbx_strand_id
1 'polypeptide(L)'
;MYHAEFAGLQQDNELKKWIAAVVDRSQGPPPGRGFAGVAAVNLVGHPKEGAFGLMPLAEHVKARAARWPLRLVTEDLACPTPWVRVARALVQRALAGTQTKYDKPLFMLSPPRGEAAGYPHNYPKLVRKILQAVATLPVATVLDESEWQPGPWCHVMPLWGNPMLQSDTGKGGYEFSEAGCYFRECPWQTLGELLKARTQIQQWSQQEWQQHGSTFATYIGYYGLGTQRGDALEKIEEFLNYLNKPAWILAAEAAESALVLAGQPLPDQAAVVDKLCKSIGWKVGNRSYTPENLTVKIATTLVTQPPYPKAPLHPNWLHPRSREFRDFALQIGGGLSKDKVVATLGRLWILPIDNSHKEIVWRLALDGLPTIQRLHRPTQVCGCGGAVGDAAGRQHVYFNCAAIRPIIDSIEQQLQDEWALPPQAPSLQCHHLWMAVRPTEAIHQGIWDVVCISALKAMDSTRAGLFKRQFAGAQPRTALAASVGVRACAQFWANIASFCGHNLAPRAWRGQVSTTHPFISFNTDSEKWNLNRSSGSG
;
A
#
# COMPACT_ATOMS: atom_id res chain seq x y z
N MET A 1 11.16 14.34 -10.11
CA MET A 1 11.01 12.89 -10.36
C MET A 1 12.16 12.28 -11.14
N TYR A 2 12.48 12.78 -12.35
CA TYR A 2 13.60 12.28 -13.15
C TYR A 2 14.91 12.18 -12.35
N HIS A 3 15.38 13.29 -11.76
CA HIS A 3 16.61 13.26 -10.95
C HIS A 3 16.57 12.26 -9.78
N ALA A 4 15.43 12.10 -9.10
CA ALA A 4 15.30 11.14 -8.01
C ALA A 4 15.40 9.68 -8.48
N GLU A 5 14.92 9.38 -9.69
CA GLU A 5 15.03 8.06 -10.30
C GLU A 5 16.49 7.68 -10.60
N PHE A 6 17.31 8.62 -11.10
CA PHE A 6 18.71 8.33 -11.47
C PHE A 6 19.70 8.56 -10.33
N ALA A 7 19.57 9.64 -9.55
CA ALA A 7 20.47 9.99 -8.45
C ALA A 7 20.04 9.40 -7.08
N GLY A 8 18.82 8.84 -6.99
CA GLY A 8 18.22 8.46 -5.71
C GLY A 8 17.61 9.66 -4.98
N LEU A 9 17.01 9.40 -3.81
CA LEU A 9 16.50 10.45 -2.92
C LEU A 9 17.57 10.83 -1.90
N GLN A 10 18.29 11.91 -2.18
CA GLN A 10 19.12 12.57 -1.19
C GLN A 10 18.19 13.25 -0.16
N GLN A 11 18.44 13.09 1.14
CA GLN A 11 17.66 13.71 2.23
C GLN A 11 16.15 13.37 2.24
N ASP A 12 15.79 12.09 2.04
CA ASP A 12 14.39 11.62 2.00
C ASP A 12 13.50 12.17 3.13
N ASN A 13 14.02 12.22 4.37
CA ASN A 13 13.28 12.73 5.52
C ASN A 13 12.93 14.22 5.44
N GLU A 14 13.84 15.07 4.92
CA GLU A 14 13.57 16.51 4.77
C GLU A 14 12.60 16.77 3.63
N LEU A 15 12.76 16.06 2.51
CA LEU A 15 11.84 16.18 1.39
C LEU A 15 10.42 15.73 1.77
N LYS A 16 10.29 14.65 2.56
CA LYS A 16 9.01 14.21 3.14
C LYS A 16 8.38 15.31 4.00
N LYS A 17 9.16 16.00 4.85
CA LYS A 17 8.66 17.11 5.67
C LYS A 17 8.20 18.29 4.81
N TRP A 18 8.95 18.67 3.78
CA TRP A 18 8.60 19.77 2.90
C TRP A 18 7.34 19.49 2.08
N ILE A 19 7.25 18.30 1.49
CA ILE A 19 6.07 17.88 0.74
C ILE A 19 4.84 17.83 1.66
N ALA A 20 4.99 17.28 2.87
CA ALA A 20 3.91 17.28 3.84
C ALA A 20 3.49 18.72 4.19
N ALA A 21 4.42 19.65 4.40
CA ALA A 21 4.11 21.05 4.69
C ALA A 21 3.41 21.77 3.53
N VAL A 22 3.82 21.52 2.28
CA VAL A 22 3.17 22.09 1.09
C VAL A 22 1.75 21.54 0.95
N VAL A 23 1.56 20.22 1.03
CA VAL A 23 0.25 19.59 0.81
C VAL A 23 -0.72 19.86 1.96
N ASP A 24 -0.25 19.79 3.20
CA ASP A 24 -1.10 19.97 4.37
C ASP A 24 -1.40 21.45 4.65
N ARG A 25 -0.40 22.33 4.47
CA ARG A 25 -0.43 23.71 4.98
C ARG A 25 -0.13 24.79 3.95
N SER A 26 0.09 24.42 2.68
CA SER A 26 0.50 25.35 1.61
C SER A 26 1.78 26.14 1.98
N GLN A 27 2.69 25.52 2.74
CA GLN A 27 3.95 26.14 3.18
C GLN A 27 5.13 25.65 2.34
N GLY A 28 5.84 26.58 1.69
CA GLY A 28 7.09 26.27 0.98
C GLY A 28 8.26 25.94 1.91
N PRO A 29 9.36 25.37 1.37
CA PRO A 29 10.57 25.08 2.13
C PRO A 29 11.41 26.35 2.38
N PRO A 30 11.96 26.56 3.60
CA PRO A 30 11.76 25.77 4.80
C PRO A 30 10.38 26.07 5.45
N PRO A 31 9.69 25.06 5.99
CA PRO A 31 8.40 25.29 6.64
C PRO A 31 8.58 26.15 7.89
N GLY A 32 7.73 27.16 8.06
CA GLY A 32 7.71 27.97 9.28
C GLY A 32 7.28 27.16 10.52
N ARG A 33 7.52 27.69 11.72
CA ARG A 33 7.06 27.13 13.02
C ARG A 33 5.53 27.24 13.22
N GLY A 34 4.74 27.01 12.17
CA GLY A 34 3.29 27.13 12.19
C GLY A 34 2.57 25.91 12.78
N PHE A 35 1.24 25.96 12.74
CA PHE A 35 0.32 24.85 13.06
C PHE A 35 0.79 23.52 12.46
N ALA A 36 0.99 22.49 13.29
CA ALA A 36 1.25 21.13 12.80
C ALA A 36 -0.09 20.48 12.45
N GLY A 37 -0.44 20.43 11.16
CA GLY A 37 -1.71 19.86 10.68
C GLY A 37 -1.74 18.33 10.76
N VAL A 38 -2.02 17.66 9.65
CA VAL A 38 -2.08 16.19 9.63
C VAL A 38 -0.68 15.59 9.66
N ALA A 39 -0.49 14.52 10.44
CA ALA A 39 0.79 13.79 10.48
C ALA A 39 1.17 13.29 9.07
N ALA A 40 2.45 13.44 8.68
CA ALA A 40 2.90 13.15 7.32
C ALA A 40 2.58 11.72 6.84
N VAL A 41 2.61 10.75 7.75
CA VAL A 41 2.24 9.34 7.48
C VAL A 41 0.78 9.19 7.06
N ASN A 42 -0.10 10.07 7.51
CA ASN A 42 -1.53 10.05 7.19
C ASN A 42 -1.86 10.79 5.89
N LEU A 43 -0.97 11.65 5.39
CA LEU A 43 -1.14 12.28 4.09
C LEU A 43 -0.98 11.26 2.94
N VAL A 44 -0.10 10.28 3.14
CA VAL A 44 0.35 9.31 2.13
C VAL A 44 -0.70 8.22 1.88
N GLY A 45 -0.99 7.94 0.61
CA GLY A 45 -1.85 6.84 0.18
C GLY A 45 -3.27 7.26 -0.25
N HIS A 46 -4.14 6.27 -0.51
CA HIS A 46 -5.44 6.53 -1.13
C HIS A 46 -6.49 7.07 -0.13
N PRO A 47 -7.34 8.06 -0.50
CA PRO A 47 -8.35 8.60 0.41
C PRO A 47 -9.40 7.61 0.94
N LYS A 48 -9.78 6.61 0.14
CA LYS A 48 -10.61 5.46 0.58
C LYS A 48 -10.06 4.74 1.82
N GLU A 49 -8.76 4.83 2.08
CA GLU A 49 -8.09 4.20 3.23
C GLU A 49 -7.86 5.17 4.39
N GLY A 50 -8.27 6.44 4.25
CA GLY A 50 -8.06 7.48 5.26
C GLY A 50 -6.90 8.45 5.00
N ALA A 51 -6.38 8.55 3.76
CA ALA A 51 -5.30 9.48 3.41
C ALA A 51 -5.71 10.66 2.50
N PHE A 52 -4.73 11.46 2.09
CA PHE A 52 -4.91 12.69 1.30
C PHE A 52 -4.35 12.56 -0.13
N GLY A 53 -4.09 11.34 -0.61
CA GLY A 53 -3.60 11.11 -1.96
C GLY A 53 -2.12 11.44 -2.16
N LEU A 54 -1.39 11.77 -1.10
CA LEU A 54 0.04 12.05 -1.23
C LEU A 54 0.78 10.77 -1.66
N MET A 55 1.64 10.91 -2.65
CA MET A 55 2.43 9.81 -3.16
C MET A 55 3.53 9.42 -2.14
N PRO A 56 3.70 8.13 -1.81
CA PRO A 56 4.82 7.64 -1.01
C PRO A 56 6.12 7.77 -1.83
N LEU A 57 6.74 8.94 -1.82
CA LEU A 57 7.77 9.31 -2.79
C LEU A 57 8.97 8.35 -2.76
N ALA A 58 9.41 7.95 -1.57
CA ALA A 58 10.54 7.05 -1.41
C ALA A 58 10.28 5.67 -2.01
N GLU A 59 9.12 5.12 -1.67
CA GLU A 59 8.65 3.83 -2.12
C GLU A 59 8.37 3.87 -3.64
N HIS A 60 7.87 4.98 -4.14
CA HIS A 60 7.65 5.18 -5.58
C HIS A 60 8.95 5.26 -6.37
N VAL A 61 9.97 5.97 -5.87
CA VAL A 61 11.30 6.02 -6.51
C VAL A 61 11.96 4.63 -6.51
N LYS A 62 11.86 3.90 -5.39
CA LYS A 62 12.32 2.49 -5.30
C LYS A 62 11.58 1.60 -6.30
N ALA A 63 10.26 1.72 -6.39
CA ALA A 63 9.43 0.98 -7.35
C ALA A 63 9.78 1.29 -8.81
N ARG A 64 10.11 2.54 -9.15
CA ARG A 64 10.61 2.92 -10.47
C ARG A 64 11.95 2.25 -10.78
N ALA A 65 12.88 2.31 -9.83
CA ALA A 65 14.19 1.67 -9.98
C ALA A 65 14.07 0.14 -10.10
N ALA A 66 13.13 -0.49 -9.37
CA ALA A 66 12.88 -1.93 -9.42
C ALA A 66 12.29 -2.38 -10.77
N ARG A 67 11.62 -1.49 -11.53
CA ARG A 67 11.07 -1.85 -12.86
C ARG A 67 12.13 -2.10 -13.92
N TRP A 68 13.31 -1.51 -13.78
CA TRP A 68 14.39 -1.65 -14.75
C TRP A 68 14.90 -3.10 -14.86
N PRO A 69 15.33 -3.76 -13.76
CA PRO A 69 15.78 -5.16 -13.83
C PRO A 69 14.64 -6.11 -14.24
N LEU A 70 13.39 -5.85 -13.86
CA LEU A 70 12.27 -6.68 -14.30
C LEU A 70 12.09 -6.65 -15.83
N ARG A 71 12.29 -5.49 -16.47
CA ARG A 71 12.34 -5.38 -17.93
C ARG A 71 13.54 -6.10 -18.53
N LEU A 72 14.71 -6.00 -17.89
CA LEU A 72 15.91 -6.74 -18.31
C LEU A 72 15.75 -8.25 -18.22
N VAL A 73 14.80 -8.76 -17.44
CA VAL A 73 14.51 -10.19 -17.31
C VAL A 73 13.39 -10.65 -18.27
N THR A 74 12.38 -9.81 -18.49
CA THR A 74 11.16 -10.21 -19.22
C THR A 74 11.13 -9.86 -20.68
N GLU A 75 11.84 -8.82 -21.12
CA GLU A 75 11.79 -8.45 -22.53
C GLU A 75 12.58 -9.47 -23.37
N ASP A 76 11.95 -10.01 -24.40
CA ASP A 76 12.55 -10.97 -25.32
C ASP A 76 13.90 -10.44 -25.87
N LEU A 77 14.88 -11.31 -26.13
CA LEU A 77 16.06 -10.94 -26.92
C LEU A 77 15.68 -10.47 -28.33
N ALA A 78 14.52 -10.89 -28.84
CA ALA A 78 13.90 -10.36 -30.05
C ALA A 78 13.22 -8.99 -29.86
N CYS A 79 13.16 -8.44 -28.64
CA CYS A 79 12.53 -7.15 -28.35
C CYS A 79 13.06 -6.06 -29.30
N PRO A 80 12.19 -5.27 -29.95
CA PRO A 80 12.58 -4.24 -30.90
C PRO A 80 13.30 -3.07 -30.23
N THR A 81 13.36 -3.02 -28.89
CA THR A 81 14.01 -1.94 -28.13
C THR A 81 15.52 -2.18 -28.02
N PRO A 82 16.38 -1.53 -28.83
CA PRO A 82 17.81 -1.88 -28.90
C PRO A 82 18.54 -1.62 -27.57
N TRP A 83 18.07 -0.63 -26.81
CA TRP A 83 18.64 -0.23 -25.52
C TRP A 83 18.53 -1.30 -24.45
N VAL A 84 17.52 -2.17 -24.50
CA VAL A 84 17.37 -3.26 -23.52
C VAL A 84 18.38 -4.37 -23.79
N ARG A 85 18.67 -4.65 -25.07
CA ARG A 85 19.75 -5.57 -25.46
C ARG A 85 21.12 -5.05 -25.02
N VAL A 86 21.39 -3.76 -25.25
CA VAL A 86 22.63 -3.10 -24.80
C VAL A 86 22.74 -3.15 -23.28
N ALA A 87 21.68 -2.80 -22.55
CA ALA A 87 21.68 -2.83 -21.09
C ALA A 87 21.88 -4.25 -20.53
N ARG A 88 21.24 -5.27 -21.13
CA ARG A 88 21.44 -6.67 -20.76
C ARG A 88 22.88 -7.12 -21.00
N ALA A 89 23.45 -6.80 -22.17
CA ALA A 89 24.84 -7.12 -22.49
C ALA A 89 25.83 -6.42 -21.54
N LEU A 90 25.57 -5.16 -21.17
CA LEU A 90 26.40 -4.42 -20.21
C LEU A 90 26.31 -5.01 -18.80
N VAL A 91 25.10 -5.39 -18.35
CA VAL A 91 24.92 -6.04 -17.04
C VAL A 91 25.58 -7.42 -17.04
N GLN A 92 25.35 -8.24 -18.07
CA GLN A 92 26.02 -9.53 -18.23
C GLN A 92 27.54 -9.39 -18.24
N ARG A 93 28.09 -8.44 -18.99
CA ARG A 93 29.55 -8.20 -19.03
C ARG A 93 30.08 -7.71 -17.69
N ALA A 94 29.33 -6.86 -16.98
CA ALA A 94 29.70 -6.39 -15.65
C ALA A 94 29.70 -7.50 -14.60
N LEU A 95 28.88 -8.54 -14.79
CA LEU A 95 28.77 -9.69 -13.89
C LEU A 95 29.73 -10.84 -14.31
N ALA A 96 30.00 -11.01 -15.60
CA ALA A 96 30.86 -12.05 -16.19
C ALA A 96 32.31 -12.05 -15.68
N GLY A 97 32.81 -10.92 -15.18
CA GLY A 97 34.14 -10.81 -14.56
C GLY A 97 34.24 -11.41 -13.15
N THR A 98 33.16 -11.97 -12.61
CA THR A 98 33.09 -12.42 -11.21
C THR A 98 33.02 -13.93 -11.01
N GLN A 99 33.07 -14.76 -12.07
CA GLN A 99 32.87 -16.22 -12.00
C GLN A 99 31.58 -16.66 -11.26
N THR A 100 30.60 -15.78 -11.10
CA THR A 100 29.48 -16.04 -10.19
C THR A 100 28.19 -16.39 -10.93
N LYS A 101 27.38 -17.23 -10.30
CA LYS A 101 26.01 -17.63 -10.69
C LYS A 101 25.01 -16.47 -10.82
N TYR A 102 25.45 -15.24 -10.57
CA TYR A 102 24.65 -14.02 -10.48
C TYR A 102 24.34 -13.40 -11.85
N ASP A 103 24.88 -13.98 -12.94
CA ASP A 103 24.66 -13.54 -14.33
C ASP A 103 23.27 -13.91 -14.88
N LYS A 104 22.47 -14.68 -14.12
CA LYS A 104 21.21 -15.26 -14.58
C LYS A 104 19.99 -14.35 -14.30
N PRO A 105 18.99 -14.31 -15.21
CA PRO A 105 17.79 -13.49 -15.04
C PRO A 105 17.05 -13.72 -13.70
N LEU A 106 17.06 -14.96 -13.20
CA LEU A 106 16.43 -15.33 -11.93
C LEU A 106 17.06 -14.64 -10.72
N PHE A 107 18.37 -14.38 -10.74
CA PHE A 107 19.04 -13.66 -9.66
C PHE A 107 18.53 -12.23 -9.52
N MET A 108 18.19 -11.57 -10.64
CA MET A 108 17.62 -10.22 -10.62
C MET A 108 16.21 -10.18 -10.02
N LEU A 109 15.51 -11.33 -9.99
CA LEU A 109 14.16 -11.47 -9.43
C LEU A 109 14.19 -11.83 -7.94
N SER A 110 15.24 -12.52 -7.50
CA SER A 110 15.44 -12.99 -6.12
C SER A 110 16.74 -12.46 -5.50
N PRO A 111 17.03 -11.14 -5.54
CA PRO A 111 18.29 -10.61 -5.03
C PRO A 111 18.39 -10.79 -3.51
N PRO A 112 19.61 -10.75 -2.94
CA PRO A 112 19.82 -10.82 -1.51
C PRO A 112 19.16 -9.66 -0.76
N ARG A 113 18.66 -9.95 0.44
CA ARG A 113 17.89 -9.03 1.29
C ARG A 113 18.47 -8.93 2.69
N GLY A 114 18.27 -7.77 3.32
CA GLY A 114 18.70 -7.49 4.70
C GLY A 114 20.15 -7.00 4.81
N GLU A 115 20.61 -6.79 6.05
CA GLU A 115 21.95 -6.25 6.36
C GLU A 115 23.10 -7.17 5.90
N ALA A 116 22.80 -8.47 5.73
CA ALA A 116 23.73 -9.46 5.16
C ALA A 116 23.79 -9.47 3.62
N ALA A 117 23.04 -8.59 2.94
CA ALA A 117 23.10 -8.41 1.48
C ALA A 117 24.39 -7.67 1.09
N GLY A 118 25.54 -8.31 1.33
CA GLY A 118 26.82 -7.89 0.82
C GLY A 118 26.84 -8.05 -0.70
N TYR A 119 26.31 -7.07 -1.43
CA TYR A 119 26.54 -7.00 -2.87
C TYR A 119 28.05 -6.87 -3.10
N PRO A 120 28.67 -7.71 -3.94
CA PRO A 120 30.08 -7.63 -4.23
C PRO A 120 30.49 -6.18 -4.56
N HIS A 121 31.52 -5.64 -3.87
CA HIS A 121 31.93 -4.24 -4.04
C HIS A 121 32.35 -3.90 -5.47
N ASN A 122 32.77 -4.92 -6.23
CA ASN A 122 33.13 -4.86 -7.64
C ASN A 122 31.91 -4.66 -8.57
N TYR A 123 30.67 -4.80 -8.10
CA TYR A 123 29.50 -4.49 -8.93
C TYR A 123 29.40 -3.00 -9.21
N PRO A 124 29.16 -2.60 -10.49
CA PRO A 124 28.92 -1.21 -10.84
C PRO A 124 27.81 -0.62 -9.97
N LYS A 125 27.94 0.67 -9.61
CA LYS A 125 26.98 1.38 -8.75
C LYS A 125 25.53 1.22 -9.24
N LEU A 126 25.32 1.24 -10.56
CA LEU A 126 24.00 1.07 -11.16
C LEU A 126 23.43 -0.34 -10.93
N VAL A 127 24.23 -1.39 -11.08
CA VAL A 127 23.83 -2.79 -10.84
C VAL A 127 23.43 -3.00 -9.39
N ARG A 128 24.23 -2.48 -8.45
CA ARG A 128 23.88 -2.52 -7.02
C ARG A 128 22.56 -1.81 -6.74
N LYS A 129 22.36 -0.63 -7.33
CA LYS A 129 21.13 0.16 -7.15
C LYS A 129 19.89 -0.59 -7.62
N ILE A 130 19.92 -1.21 -8.81
CA ILE A 130 18.75 -1.93 -9.34
C ILE A 130 18.44 -3.19 -8.53
N LEU A 131 19.46 -3.93 -8.08
CA LEU A 131 19.26 -5.10 -7.21
C LEU A 131 18.71 -4.70 -5.85
N GLN A 132 19.26 -3.65 -5.23
CA GLN A 132 18.72 -3.07 -4.00
C GLN A 132 17.26 -2.62 -4.17
N ALA A 133 16.90 -2.07 -5.33
CA ALA A 133 15.53 -1.66 -5.60
C ALA A 133 14.57 -2.86 -5.69
N VAL A 134 14.94 -3.95 -6.36
CA VAL A 134 14.10 -5.18 -6.39
C VAL A 134 14.01 -5.81 -5.00
N ALA A 135 15.09 -5.77 -4.21
CA ALA A 135 15.09 -6.22 -2.82
C ALA A 135 14.10 -5.43 -1.92
N THR A 136 13.56 -4.30 -2.37
CA THR A 136 12.49 -3.57 -1.67
C THR A 136 11.08 -4.08 -1.97
N LEU A 137 10.87 -4.79 -3.08
CA LEU A 137 9.62 -5.51 -3.35
C LEU A 137 9.54 -6.75 -2.46
N PRO A 138 8.37 -7.32 -2.12
CA PRO A 138 8.31 -8.66 -1.54
C PRO A 138 9.00 -9.70 -2.43
N VAL A 139 9.41 -10.86 -1.89
CA VAL A 139 9.93 -11.92 -2.77
C VAL A 139 8.85 -12.36 -3.75
N ALA A 140 9.22 -12.45 -5.03
CA ALA A 140 8.35 -12.98 -6.05
C ALA A 140 8.15 -14.47 -5.77
N THR A 141 6.91 -14.94 -5.80
CA THR A 141 6.60 -16.37 -5.63
C THR A 141 6.07 -16.92 -6.95
N VAL A 142 6.01 -18.25 -7.07
CA VAL A 142 5.23 -18.85 -8.16
C VAL A 142 3.74 -18.57 -7.91
N LEU A 143 3.04 -18.09 -8.93
CA LEU A 143 1.64 -17.67 -8.83
C LEU A 143 0.69 -18.87 -8.79
N ASP A 144 1.03 -19.91 -9.57
CA ASP A 144 0.35 -21.19 -9.66
C ASP A 144 1.38 -22.33 -9.81
N GLU A 145 1.59 -23.10 -8.73
CA GLU A 145 2.49 -24.27 -8.76
C GLU A 145 1.83 -25.51 -9.39
N SER A 146 0.50 -25.53 -9.59
CA SER A 146 -0.20 -26.72 -10.10
C SER A 146 0.15 -27.02 -11.57
N GLU A 147 0.57 -26.01 -12.32
CA GLU A 147 1.08 -26.12 -13.70
C GLU A 147 2.50 -26.71 -13.79
N TRP A 148 3.13 -26.99 -12.65
CA TRP A 148 4.50 -27.49 -12.54
C TRP A 148 4.55 -28.93 -12.02
N GLN A 149 3.92 -29.82 -12.79
CA GLN A 149 3.99 -31.25 -12.52
C GLN A 149 5.44 -31.76 -12.68
N PRO A 150 5.90 -32.67 -11.79
CA PRO A 150 7.23 -33.26 -11.88
C PRO A 150 7.45 -33.89 -13.27
N GLY A 151 8.63 -33.67 -13.86
CA GLY A 151 8.96 -34.22 -15.18
C GLY A 151 10.41 -33.94 -15.58
N PRO A 152 10.79 -34.19 -16.85
CA PRO A 152 12.18 -34.09 -17.29
C PRO A 152 12.80 -32.69 -17.13
N TRP A 153 11.97 -31.64 -17.10
CA TRP A 153 12.42 -30.27 -16.84
C TRP A 153 13.06 -30.11 -15.45
N CYS A 154 12.71 -30.95 -14.47
CA CYS A 154 13.30 -30.92 -13.14
C CYS A 154 14.82 -31.13 -13.19
N HIS A 155 15.33 -31.90 -14.16
CA HIS A 155 16.76 -32.13 -14.34
C HIS A 155 17.53 -30.85 -14.71
N VAL A 156 16.94 -29.99 -15.56
CA VAL A 156 17.56 -28.72 -15.99
C VAL A 156 17.10 -27.52 -15.16
N MET A 157 16.34 -27.75 -14.08
CA MET A 157 15.84 -26.71 -13.20
C MET A 157 17.01 -25.94 -12.57
N PRO A 158 17.06 -24.59 -12.71
CA PRO A 158 18.08 -23.78 -12.07
C PRO A 158 18.01 -23.87 -10.54
N LEU A 159 19.17 -23.99 -9.88
CA LEU A 159 19.25 -23.98 -8.41
C LEU A 159 19.25 -22.55 -7.85
N TRP A 160 19.98 -21.64 -8.48
CA TRP A 160 20.29 -20.31 -7.93
C TRP A 160 19.33 -19.24 -8.42
N GLY A 161 18.92 -18.35 -7.52
CA GLY A 161 17.93 -17.30 -7.78
C GLY A 161 16.52 -17.83 -8.08
N ASN A 162 16.30 -19.15 -8.05
CA ASN A 162 15.04 -19.78 -8.43
C ASN A 162 13.96 -19.53 -7.36
N PRO A 163 12.88 -18.78 -7.68
CA PRO A 163 11.81 -18.50 -6.73
C PRO A 163 10.96 -19.72 -6.34
N MET A 164 11.12 -20.88 -6.99
CA MET A 164 10.51 -22.15 -6.56
C MET A 164 11.24 -22.82 -5.41
N LEU A 165 12.51 -22.45 -5.21
CA LEU A 165 13.39 -23.00 -4.19
C LEU A 165 13.61 -21.92 -3.11
N GLN A 166 12.55 -21.26 -2.64
CA GLN A 166 12.73 -20.16 -1.68
C GLN A 166 13.23 -20.65 -0.33
N SER A 167 14.11 -19.86 0.29
CA SER A 167 14.51 -20.08 1.67
C SER A 167 13.35 -19.73 2.63
N ASP A 168 13.24 -20.50 3.71
CA ASP A 168 12.40 -20.19 4.87
C ASP A 168 12.71 -18.81 5.50
N THR A 169 13.93 -18.31 5.30
CA THR A 169 14.43 -17.05 5.87
C THR A 169 13.91 -15.80 5.18
N GLY A 170 13.35 -15.92 3.97
CA GLY A 170 12.90 -14.76 3.18
C GLY A 170 14.04 -13.80 2.79
N LYS A 171 15.28 -14.28 2.75
CA LYS A 171 16.47 -13.45 2.46
C LYS A 171 16.79 -13.32 0.97
N GLY A 172 15.99 -13.90 0.07
CA GLY A 172 16.20 -13.87 -1.37
C GLY A 172 16.13 -15.28 -1.96
N GLY A 173 16.97 -15.57 -2.95
CA GLY A 173 17.18 -16.91 -3.47
C GLY A 173 17.78 -17.88 -2.44
N TYR A 174 17.71 -19.17 -2.75
CA TYR A 174 18.15 -20.26 -1.87
C TYR A 174 19.63 -20.17 -1.48
N GLU A 175 20.47 -19.58 -2.33
CA GLU A 175 21.90 -19.34 -2.07
C GLU A 175 22.19 -18.52 -0.79
N PHE A 176 21.16 -17.90 -0.21
CA PHE A 176 21.23 -17.13 1.04
C PHE A 176 20.60 -17.83 2.25
N SER A 177 20.20 -19.11 2.11
CA SER A 177 19.83 -19.97 3.24
C SER A 177 21.08 -20.54 3.94
N GLU A 178 20.89 -21.07 5.14
CA GLU A 178 21.97 -21.73 5.90
C GLU A 178 22.54 -22.93 5.11
N ALA A 179 21.66 -23.79 4.58
CA ALA A 179 22.09 -24.91 3.75
C ALA A 179 22.68 -24.44 2.41
N GLY A 180 22.06 -23.47 1.74
CA GLY A 180 22.44 -23.05 0.38
C GLY A 180 23.73 -22.24 0.30
N CYS A 181 24.11 -21.53 1.37
CA CYS A 181 25.32 -20.70 1.37
C CYS A 181 26.62 -21.52 1.23
N TYR A 182 26.63 -22.78 1.66
CA TYR A 182 27.75 -23.70 1.49
C TYR A 182 27.97 -24.08 0.02
N PHE A 183 26.87 -24.14 -0.73
CA PHE A 183 26.87 -24.56 -2.14
C PHE A 183 26.90 -23.38 -3.12
N ARG A 184 26.79 -22.15 -2.62
CA ARG A 184 26.67 -20.96 -3.46
C ARG A 184 27.91 -20.71 -4.33
N GLU A 185 29.08 -21.23 -3.98
CA GLU A 185 30.30 -21.11 -4.80
C GLU A 185 30.53 -22.33 -5.71
N CYS A 186 29.75 -23.41 -5.57
CA CYS A 186 29.93 -24.64 -6.37
C CYS A 186 29.53 -24.44 -7.83
N PRO A 187 30.20 -25.02 -8.84
CA PRO A 187 29.89 -24.74 -10.24
C PRO A 187 28.51 -25.23 -10.70
N TRP A 188 27.88 -26.14 -9.97
CA TRP A 188 26.57 -26.72 -10.31
C TRP A 188 25.49 -25.66 -10.46
N GLN A 189 24.84 -25.62 -11.61
CA GLN A 189 23.82 -24.66 -12.00
C GLN A 189 22.41 -25.24 -11.95
N THR A 190 22.29 -26.55 -12.12
CA THR A 190 21.02 -27.28 -12.25
C THR A 190 20.89 -28.38 -11.20
N LEU A 191 19.65 -28.79 -10.92
CA LEU A 191 19.41 -29.94 -10.03
C LEU A 191 20.05 -31.22 -10.60
N GLY A 192 20.03 -31.42 -11.92
CA GLY A 192 20.68 -32.56 -12.57
C GLY A 192 22.20 -32.58 -12.37
N GLU A 193 22.88 -31.44 -12.45
CA GLU A 193 24.33 -31.35 -12.17
C GLU A 193 24.66 -31.68 -10.71
N LEU A 194 23.85 -31.22 -9.76
CA LEU A 194 24.00 -31.57 -8.34
C LEU A 194 23.80 -33.09 -8.12
N LEU A 195 22.77 -33.68 -8.73
CA LEU A 195 22.48 -35.11 -8.60
C LEU A 195 23.57 -35.96 -9.25
N LYS A 196 24.12 -35.55 -10.40
CA LYS A 196 25.28 -36.18 -11.03
C LYS A 196 26.49 -36.15 -10.11
N ALA A 197 26.78 -35.00 -9.51
CA ALA A 197 27.89 -34.86 -8.57
C ALA A 197 27.70 -35.78 -7.36
N ARG A 198 26.48 -35.87 -6.81
CA ARG A 198 26.16 -36.81 -5.74
C ARG A 198 26.47 -38.25 -6.13
N THR A 199 25.98 -38.71 -7.28
CA THR A 199 26.21 -40.08 -7.76
C THR A 199 27.70 -40.37 -7.98
N GLN A 200 28.45 -39.41 -8.52
CA GLN A 200 29.91 -39.56 -8.68
C GLN A 200 30.63 -39.70 -7.34
N ILE A 201 30.31 -38.85 -6.35
CA ILE A 201 30.92 -38.92 -5.01
C ILE A 201 30.56 -40.23 -4.31
N GLN A 202 29.34 -40.73 -4.49
CA GLN A 202 28.91 -42.02 -3.94
C GLN A 202 29.73 -43.20 -4.50
N GLN A 203 30.13 -43.12 -5.77
CA GLN A 203 30.90 -44.17 -6.44
C GLN A 203 32.39 -44.16 -6.07
N TRP A 204 32.92 -43.02 -5.64
CA TRP A 204 34.31 -42.91 -5.22
C TRP A 204 34.58 -43.67 -3.91
N SER A 205 35.66 -44.44 -3.89
CA SER A 205 36.27 -44.96 -2.68
C SER A 205 36.86 -43.85 -1.79
N GLN A 206 37.12 -44.16 -0.52
CA GLN A 206 37.78 -43.23 0.40
C GLN A 206 39.18 -42.80 -0.11
N GLN A 207 39.87 -43.70 -0.81
CA GLN A 207 41.20 -43.44 -1.37
C GLN A 207 41.13 -42.48 -2.57
N GLU A 208 40.14 -42.65 -3.45
CA GLU A 208 39.88 -41.72 -4.55
C GLU A 208 39.46 -40.33 -4.03
N TRP A 209 38.68 -40.27 -2.95
CA TRP A 209 38.36 -38.99 -2.29
C TRP A 209 39.61 -38.30 -1.74
N GLN A 210 40.55 -39.03 -1.13
CA GLN A 210 41.80 -38.42 -0.65
C GLN A 210 42.68 -37.92 -1.81
N GLN A 211 42.66 -38.60 -2.95
CA GLN A 211 43.44 -38.24 -4.13
C GLN A 211 42.86 -37.06 -4.91
N HIS A 212 41.53 -36.99 -5.04
CA HIS A 212 40.84 -36.01 -5.88
C HIS A 212 40.07 -34.94 -5.11
N GLY A 213 39.82 -35.16 -3.81
CA GLY A 213 38.96 -34.33 -2.97
C GLY A 213 39.48 -32.92 -2.76
N SER A 214 40.80 -32.69 -2.75
CA SER A 214 41.37 -31.33 -2.64
C SER A 214 41.17 -30.51 -3.93
N THR A 215 41.34 -31.14 -5.10
CA THR A 215 41.03 -30.54 -6.41
C THR A 215 39.54 -30.31 -6.56
N PHE A 216 38.72 -31.27 -6.14
CA PHE A 216 37.27 -31.14 -6.10
C PHE A 216 36.83 -30.01 -5.16
N ALA A 217 37.39 -29.92 -3.95
CA ALA A 217 37.15 -28.85 -2.98
C ALA A 217 37.56 -27.47 -3.52
N THR A 218 38.64 -27.40 -4.28
CA THR A 218 39.07 -26.16 -4.95
C THR A 218 38.12 -25.79 -6.10
N TYR A 219 37.58 -26.79 -6.80
CA TYR A 219 36.61 -26.60 -7.87
C TYR A 219 35.22 -26.16 -7.37
N ILE A 220 34.80 -26.62 -6.19
CA ILE A 220 33.48 -26.34 -5.60
C ILE A 220 33.47 -25.22 -4.55
N GLY A 221 34.63 -24.78 -4.07
CA GLY A 221 34.79 -23.85 -2.94
C GLY A 221 35.04 -24.61 -1.62
N TYR A 222 36.23 -24.41 -1.04
CA TYR A 222 36.83 -25.24 0.02
C TYR A 222 36.01 -25.38 1.33
N TYR A 223 34.99 -24.55 1.54
CA TYR A 223 34.23 -24.48 2.79
C TYR A 223 32.89 -25.24 2.78
N GLY A 224 32.44 -25.77 1.63
CA GLY A 224 31.06 -26.25 1.48
C GLY A 224 30.76 -27.71 1.87
N LEU A 225 31.71 -28.63 1.66
CA LEU A 225 31.44 -30.09 1.69
C LEU A 225 32.16 -30.87 2.79
N GLY A 226 32.94 -30.22 3.65
CA GLY A 226 33.73 -30.92 4.69
C GLY A 226 35.00 -31.60 4.15
N THR A 227 35.73 -32.30 5.02
CA THR A 227 37.02 -32.92 4.68
C THR A 227 36.90 -34.40 4.35
N GLN A 228 35.82 -35.06 4.78
CA GLN A 228 35.56 -36.47 4.49
C GLN A 228 34.48 -36.65 3.41
N ARG A 229 34.53 -37.79 2.69
CA ARG A 229 33.51 -38.18 1.71
C ARG A 229 32.10 -38.25 2.33
N GLY A 230 32.02 -38.73 3.57
CA GLY A 230 30.77 -38.83 4.34
C GLY A 230 30.12 -37.46 4.54
N ASP A 231 30.89 -36.49 5.03
CA ASP A 231 30.44 -35.10 5.23
C ASP A 231 29.89 -34.49 3.94
N ALA A 232 30.56 -34.73 2.80
CA ALA A 232 30.15 -34.19 1.51
C ALA A 232 28.79 -34.73 1.06
N LEU A 233 28.57 -36.04 1.23
CA LEU A 233 27.29 -36.68 0.92
C LEU A 233 26.20 -36.23 1.88
N GLU A 234 26.49 -36.15 3.18
CA GLU A 234 25.56 -35.65 4.19
C GLU A 234 25.11 -34.22 3.87
N LYS A 235 26.05 -33.32 3.53
CA LYS A 235 25.72 -31.95 3.14
C LYS A 235 24.85 -31.87 1.89
N ILE A 236 25.12 -32.70 0.88
CA ILE A 236 24.30 -32.75 -0.33
C ILE A 236 22.90 -33.27 -0.01
N GLU A 237 22.77 -34.30 0.82
CA GLU A 237 21.47 -34.83 1.24
C GLU A 237 20.69 -33.86 2.13
N GLU A 238 21.36 -33.17 3.06
CA GLU A 238 20.77 -32.06 3.82
C GLU A 238 20.23 -30.98 2.87
N PHE A 239 21.01 -30.60 1.85
CA PHE A 239 20.58 -29.62 0.86
C PHE A 239 19.37 -30.10 0.07
N LEU A 240 19.37 -31.34 -0.43
CA LEU A 240 18.25 -31.93 -1.19
C LEU A 240 16.98 -32.05 -0.35
N ASN A 241 17.10 -32.48 0.90
CA ASN A 241 15.99 -32.55 1.84
C ASN A 241 15.39 -31.16 2.11
N TYR A 242 16.25 -30.15 2.24
CA TYR A 242 15.84 -28.78 2.50
C TYR A 242 15.18 -28.11 1.27
N LEU A 243 15.43 -28.58 0.04
CA LEU A 243 14.64 -28.16 -1.13
C LEU A 243 13.15 -28.48 -0.99
N ASN A 244 12.79 -29.49 -0.17
CA ASN A 244 11.41 -29.92 0.10
C ASN A 244 10.58 -30.18 -1.18
N LYS A 245 11.20 -30.79 -2.19
CA LYS A 245 10.57 -31.16 -3.48
C LYS A 245 10.88 -32.61 -3.86
N PRO A 246 10.51 -33.62 -3.06
CA PRO A 246 10.92 -35.02 -3.27
C PRO A 246 10.47 -35.55 -4.64
N ALA A 247 9.26 -35.21 -5.08
CA ALA A 247 8.76 -35.64 -6.40
C ALA A 247 9.58 -35.05 -7.56
N TRP A 248 10.12 -33.83 -7.42
CA TRP A 248 10.95 -33.20 -8.46
C TRP A 248 12.34 -33.79 -8.48
N ILE A 249 12.90 -34.13 -7.31
CA ILE A 249 14.18 -34.81 -7.18
C ILE A 249 14.11 -36.17 -7.89
N LEU A 250 13.08 -36.98 -7.58
CA LEU A 250 12.85 -38.27 -8.24
C LEU A 250 12.68 -38.13 -9.76
N ALA A 251 11.92 -37.12 -10.21
CA ALA A 251 11.74 -36.87 -11.64
C ALA A 251 13.05 -36.46 -12.34
N ALA A 252 13.89 -35.65 -11.68
CA ALA A 252 15.20 -35.23 -12.20
C ALA A 252 16.20 -36.39 -12.31
N GLU A 253 16.19 -37.31 -11.34
CA GLU A 253 17.00 -38.54 -11.36
C GLU A 253 16.59 -39.47 -12.51
N ALA A 254 15.28 -39.65 -12.72
CA ALA A 254 14.76 -40.51 -13.77
C ALA A 254 14.92 -39.91 -15.19
N ALA A 255 14.97 -38.58 -15.30
CA ALA A 255 14.90 -37.87 -16.58
C ALA A 255 16.00 -38.25 -17.57
N GLU A 256 17.26 -38.26 -17.15
CA GLU A 256 18.39 -38.46 -18.06
C GLU A 256 18.38 -39.87 -18.65
N SER A 257 18.24 -40.90 -17.80
CA SER A 257 18.16 -42.29 -18.23
C SER A 257 16.93 -42.54 -19.12
N ALA A 258 15.76 -41.99 -18.76
CA ALA A 258 14.53 -42.19 -19.53
C ALA A 258 14.58 -41.50 -20.90
N LEU A 259 15.14 -40.30 -20.99
CA LEU A 259 15.27 -39.57 -22.24
C LEU A 259 16.32 -40.17 -23.17
N VAL A 260 17.44 -40.67 -22.62
CA VAL A 260 18.43 -41.44 -23.38
C VAL A 260 17.80 -42.71 -23.98
N LEU A 261 17.02 -43.46 -23.19
CA LEU A 261 16.29 -44.64 -23.66
C LEU A 261 15.24 -44.31 -24.74
N ALA A 262 14.61 -43.13 -24.64
CA ALA A 262 13.62 -42.65 -25.61
C ALA A 262 14.22 -41.93 -26.83
N GLY A 263 15.55 -41.74 -26.89
CA GLY A 263 16.22 -40.99 -27.95
C GLY A 263 15.85 -39.50 -28.01
N GLN A 264 15.40 -38.92 -26.89
CA GLN A 264 14.99 -37.51 -26.81
C GLN A 264 16.03 -36.67 -26.05
N PRO A 265 16.25 -35.41 -26.43
CA PRO A 265 17.14 -34.52 -25.69
C PRO A 265 16.50 -34.06 -24.38
N LEU A 266 17.34 -33.65 -23.42
CA LEU A 266 16.88 -32.91 -22.25
C LEU A 266 16.21 -31.59 -22.68
N PRO A 267 15.19 -31.12 -21.92
CA PRO A 267 14.60 -29.82 -22.18
C PRO A 267 15.65 -28.70 -22.15
N ASP A 268 15.47 -27.68 -22.99
CA ASP A 268 16.33 -26.50 -22.98
C ASP A 268 16.14 -25.72 -21.66
N GLN A 269 17.24 -25.51 -20.92
CA GLN A 269 17.24 -24.74 -19.69
C GLN A 269 16.70 -23.32 -19.92
N ALA A 270 17.00 -22.68 -21.06
CA ALA A 270 16.52 -21.33 -21.34
C ALA A 270 15.00 -21.28 -21.45
N ALA A 271 14.37 -22.30 -22.06
CA ALA A 271 12.92 -22.44 -22.11
C ALA A 271 12.29 -22.64 -20.72
N VAL A 272 12.94 -23.40 -19.84
CA VAL A 272 12.49 -23.58 -18.45
C VAL A 272 12.58 -22.27 -17.66
N VAL A 273 13.68 -21.51 -17.82
CA VAL A 273 13.84 -20.19 -17.20
C VAL A 273 12.78 -19.20 -17.71
N ASP A 274 12.49 -19.19 -19.01
CA ASP A 274 11.44 -18.35 -19.59
C ASP A 274 10.05 -18.69 -19.04
N LYS A 275 9.69 -19.98 -19.00
CA LYS A 275 8.44 -20.44 -18.37
C LYS A 275 8.36 -20.00 -16.91
N LEU A 276 9.46 -20.10 -16.16
CA LEU A 276 9.53 -19.70 -14.76
C LEU A 276 9.33 -18.18 -14.61
N CYS A 277 10.02 -17.35 -15.40
CA CYS A 277 9.87 -15.89 -15.41
C CYS A 277 8.43 -15.43 -15.68
N LYS A 278 7.67 -16.18 -16.48
CA LYS A 278 6.25 -15.94 -16.77
C LYS A 278 5.29 -16.42 -15.66
N SER A 279 5.73 -17.37 -14.85
CA SER A 279 4.93 -18.00 -13.79
C SER A 279 5.13 -17.36 -12.41
N ILE A 280 6.16 -16.54 -12.25
CA ILE A 280 6.47 -15.86 -10.98
C ILE A 280 5.80 -14.48 -10.91
N GLY A 281 5.59 -14.00 -9.69
CA GLY A 281 5.04 -12.67 -9.49
C GLY A 281 4.66 -12.38 -8.05
N TRP A 282 3.74 -11.44 -7.90
CA TRP A 282 3.23 -10.95 -6.63
C TRP A 282 1.71 -10.98 -6.60
N LYS A 283 1.13 -11.29 -5.43
CA LYS A 283 -0.31 -11.17 -5.20
C LYS A 283 -0.61 -9.88 -4.43
N VAL A 284 -1.54 -9.08 -4.93
CA VAL A 284 -2.08 -7.90 -4.22
C VAL A 284 -3.60 -8.04 -4.17
N GLY A 285 -4.13 -8.35 -2.98
CA GLY A 285 -5.51 -8.78 -2.83
C GLY A 285 -5.78 -10.04 -3.67
N ASN A 286 -6.84 -10.03 -4.47
CA ASN A 286 -7.23 -11.16 -5.33
C ASN A 286 -6.61 -11.14 -6.73
N ARG A 287 -5.62 -10.27 -6.97
CA ARG A 287 -4.98 -10.13 -8.29
C ARG A 287 -3.52 -10.53 -8.22
N SER A 288 -3.07 -11.26 -9.26
CA SER A 288 -1.68 -11.66 -9.47
C SER A 288 -1.02 -10.74 -10.50
N TYR A 289 0.26 -10.43 -10.28
CA TYR A 289 1.04 -9.58 -11.15
C TYR A 289 2.39 -10.23 -11.45
N THR A 290 2.67 -10.47 -12.73
CA THR A 290 3.96 -10.96 -13.22
C THR A 290 4.94 -9.79 -13.39
N PRO A 291 6.25 -10.03 -13.52
CA PRO A 291 7.21 -8.98 -13.82
C PRO A 291 6.88 -8.14 -15.07
N GLU A 292 6.22 -8.74 -16.08
CA GLU A 292 5.77 -8.06 -17.29
C GLU A 292 4.68 -7.01 -17.01
N ASN A 293 3.61 -7.42 -16.33
CA ASN A 293 2.42 -6.59 -16.09
C ASN A 293 2.52 -5.72 -14.82
N LEU A 294 3.61 -5.85 -14.05
CA LEU A 294 3.85 -5.04 -12.87
C LEU A 294 4.04 -3.57 -13.24
N THR A 295 3.08 -2.71 -12.91
CA THR A 295 3.24 -1.25 -13.10
C THR A 295 4.00 -0.62 -11.94
N VAL A 296 4.56 0.59 -12.15
CA VAL A 296 5.17 1.37 -11.06
C VAL A 296 4.17 1.61 -9.92
N LYS A 297 2.89 1.82 -10.23
CA LYS A 297 1.82 1.99 -9.23
C LYS A 297 1.67 0.75 -8.36
N ILE A 298 1.61 -0.44 -8.97
CA ILE A 298 1.49 -1.71 -8.24
C ILE A 298 2.77 -1.99 -7.44
N ALA A 299 3.94 -1.80 -8.05
CA ALA A 299 5.23 -1.92 -7.37
C ALA A 299 5.32 -0.97 -6.16
N THR A 300 4.82 0.27 -6.29
CA THR A 300 4.76 1.22 -5.16
C THR A 300 3.91 0.65 -4.02
N THR A 301 2.72 0.09 -4.33
CA THR A 301 1.88 -0.57 -3.34
C THR A 301 2.60 -1.73 -2.66
N LEU A 302 3.32 -2.56 -3.40
CA LEU A 302 4.10 -3.67 -2.86
C LEU A 302 5.23 -3.21 -1.93
N VAL A 303 5.95 -2.13 -2.27
CA VAL A 303 7.01 -1.57 -1.41
C VAL A 303 6.42 -0.93 -0.14
N THR A 304 5.23 -0.33 -0.23
CA THR A 304 4.55 0.25 0.95
C THR A 304 3.96 -0.78 1.89
N GLN A 305 3.79 -2.03 1.45
CA GLN A 305 3.41 -3.12 2.34
C GLN A 305 4.61 -3.46 3.23
N PRO A 306 4.39 -3.74 4.53
CA PRO A 306 5.49 -4.08 5.42
C PRO A 306 6.33 -5.24 4.85
N PRO A 307 7.67 -5.14 4.89
CA PRO A 307 8.53 -6.15 4.31
C PRO A 307 8.42 -7.47 5.10
N TYR A 308 7.96 -8.52 4.42
CA TYR A 308 7.97 -9.94 4.83
C TYR A 308 6.97 -10.43 5.89
N PRO A 309 6.55 -11.73 5.79
CA PRO A 309 5.58 -12.34 6.66
C PRO A 309 6.31 -12.87 7.90
N LYS A 310 6.12 -12.23 9.06
CA LYS A 310 6.24 -12.94 10.35
C LYS A 310 4.90 -13.39 10.91
N ALA A 311 3.84 -13.30 10.12
CA ALA A 311 2.58 -13.96 10.40
C ALA A 311 1.85 -14.15 9.07
N PRO A 312 1.01 -15.21 8.92
CA PRO A 312 -0.03 -15.18 7.91
C PRO A 312 -0.74 -13.84 8.03
N LEU A 313 -1.00 -13.18 6.90
CA LEU A 313 -1.81 -11.96 6.84
C LEU A 313 -3.06 -12.16 7.70
N HIS A 314 -3.01 -11.70 8.96
CA HIS A 314 -4.14 -11.86 9.84
C HIS A 314 -5.24 -11.02 9.18
N PRO A 315 -6.44 -11.55 8.94
CA PRO A 315 -7.52 -10.81 8.28
C PRO A 315 -7.87 -9.46 8.97
N ASN A 316 -7.31 -9.24 10.17
CA ASN A 316 -7.53 -8.08 11.01
C ASN A 316 -6.43 -7.00 10.93
N TRP A 317 -5.35 -7.16 10.14
CA TRP A 317 -4.34 -6.08 10.04
C TRP A 317 -4.96 -4.83 9.39
N LEU A 318 -4.95 -3.72 10.14
CA LEU A 318 -5.40 -2.40 9.71
C LEU A 318 -4.19 -1.62 9.22
N HIS A 319 -4.31 -0.94 8.08
CA HIS A 319 -3.39 0.14 7.78
C HIS A 319 -3.41 1.13 8.97
N PRO A 320 -2.25 1.62 9.48
CA PRO A 320 -2.19 2.54 10.63
C PRO A 320 -3.23 3.68 10.56
N ARG A 321 -3.42 4.27 9.38
CA ARG A 321 -4.47 5.23 9.03
C ARG A 321 -5.90 4.78 9.39
N SER A 322 -6.34 3.61 8.96
CA SER A 322 -7.69 3.11 9.23
C SER A 322 -7.90 2.77 10.72
N ARG A 323 -6.81 2.49 11.45
CA ARG A 323 -6.85 2.35 12.91
C ARG A 323 -7.17 3.69 13.58
N GLU A 324 -6.56 4.79 13.18
CA GLU A 324 -6.84 6.12 13.75
C GLU A 324 -8.31 6.53 13.55
N PHE A 325 -8.89 6.29 12.37
CA PHE A 325 -10.32 6.53 12.12
C PHE A 325 -11.23 5.65 12.97
N ARG A 326 -10.87 4.37 13.17
CA ARG A 326 -11.64 3.48 14.04
C ARG A 326 -11.55 3.92 15.50
N ASP A 327 -10.36 4.26 15.97
CA ASP A 327 -10.13 4.71 17.34
C ASP A 327 -10.87 6.03 17.60
N PHE A 328 -10.92 6.93 16.61
CA PHE A 328 -11.78 8.11 16.62
C PHE A 328 -13.28 7.77 16.69
N ALA A 329 -13.75 6.81 15.88
CA ALA A 329 -15.15 6.37 15.89
C ALA A 329 -15.57 5.75 17.24
N LEU A 330 -14.66 5.07 17.93
CA LEU A 330 -14.87 4.57 19.29
C LEU A 330 -15.01 5.72 20.29
N GLN A 331 -14.19 6.78 20.15
CA GLN A 331 -14.20 7.93 21.06
C GLN A 331 -15.51 8.73 21.01
N ILE A 332 -16.10 8.93 19.84
CA ILE A 332 -17.26 9.81 19.65
C ILE A 332 -18.62 9.10 19.80
N GLY A 333 -18.58 7.84 20.26
CA GLY A 333 -19.71 6.90 20.31
C GLY A 333 -20.06 6.43 18.90
N GLY A 334 -20.33 5.15 18.68
CA GLY A 334 -20.65 4.64 17.33
C GLY A 334 -20.04 3.27 17.02
N GLY A 335 -18.99 2.87 17.75
CA GLY A 335 -18.57 1.47 17.85
C GLY A 335 -18.31 0.76 16.53
N LEU A 336 -17.93 1.50 15.47
CA LEU A 336 -17.87 0.94 14.13
C LEU A 336 -16.74 -0.09 14.02
N SER A 337 -17.11 -1.30 13.56
CA SER A 337 -16.14 -2.33 13.17
C SER A 337 -15.20 -1.80 12.07
N LYS A 338 -14.00 -2.38 11.96
CA LYS A 338 -13.03 -2.10 10.89
C LYS A 338 -13.67 -1.99 9.50
N ASP A 339 -14.47 -2.99 9.12
CA ASP A 339 -15.02 -3.07 7.77
C ASP A 339 -16.02 -1.96 7.50
N LYS A 340 -16.80 -1.58 8.51
CA LYS A 340 -17.72 -0.43 8.44
C LYS A 340 -16.97 0.90 8.29
N VAL A 341 -15.84 1.10 8.97
CA VAL A 341 -15.02 2.31 8.81
C VAL A 341 -14.48 2.42 7.38
N VAL A 342 -13.89 1.34 6.86
CA VAL A 342 -13.38 1.29 5.48
C VAL A 342 -14.51 1.50 4.47
N ALA A 343 -15.67 0.89 4.68
CA ALA A 343 -16.85 1.07 3.84
C ALA A 343 -17.36 2.53 3.85
N THR A 344 -17.40 3.18 5.02
CA THR A 344 -17.77 4.59 5.14
C THR A 344 -16.78 5.50 4.40
N LEU A 345 -15.47 5.36 4.63
CA LEU A 345 -14.46 6.15 3.90
C LEU A 345 -14.53 5.91 2.39
N GLY A 346 -14.74 4.66 1.99
CA GLY A 346 -14.96 4.27 0.59
C GLY A 346 -16.15 5.00 -0.03
N ARG A 347 -17.29 5.01 0.67
CA ARG A 347 -18.55 5.64 0.24
C ARG A 347 -18.44 7.16 0.15
N LEU A 348 -17.90 7.81 1.19
CA LEU A 348 -17.71 9.26 1.21
C LEU A 348 -16.75 9.73 0.10
N TRP A 349 -15.72 8.93 -0.21
CA TRP A 349 -14.76 9.26 -1.26
C TRP A 349 -15.39 9.26 -2.66
N ILE A 350 -16.21 8.24 -2.98
CA ILE A 350 -16.82 8.11 -4.32
C ILE A 350 -18.00 9.06 -4.54
N LEU A 351 -18.52 9.68 -3.48
CA LEU A 351 -19.63 10.63 -3.58
C LEU A 351 -19.25 11.79 -4.51
N PRO A 352 -20.09 12.19 -5.47
CA PRO A 352 -19.78 13.23 -6.45
C PRO A 352 -19.93 14.64 -5.85
N ILE A 353 -19.14 14.93 -4.82
CA ILE A 353 -18.97 16.24 -4.19
C ILE A 353 -17.50 16.65 -4.34
N ASP A 354 -17.26 17.96 -4.38
CA ASP A 354 -15.93 18.55 -4.43
C ASP A 354 -15.02 18.03 -3.29
N ASN A 355 -13.75 17.75 -3.64
CA ASN A 355 -12.80 17.15 -2.70
C ASN A 355 -12.50 18.05 -1.50
N SER A 356 -12.61 19.39 -1.62
CA SER A 356 -12.42 20.32 -0.50
C SER A 356 -13.51 20.21 0.57
N HIS A 357 -14.66 19.63 0.24
CA HIS A 357 -15.71 19.34 1.23
C HIS A 357 -15.42 18.03 1.95
N LYS A 358 -15.02 17.03 1.17
CA LYS A 358 -14.61 15.71 1.67
C LYS A 358 -13.47 15.87 2.66
N GLU A 359 -12.40 16.56 2.28
CA GLU A 359 -11.15 16.71 3.05
C GLU A 359 -11.37 17.04 4.54
N ILE A 360 -12.38 17.86 4.85
CA ILE A 360 -12.72 18.27 6.22
C ILE A 360 -13.09 17.07 7.10
N VAL A 361 -13.79 16.07 6.55
CA VAL A 361 -14.15 14.85 7.28
C VAL A 361 -12.89 14.11 7.74
N TRP A 362 -11.91 13.94 6.85
CA TRP A 362 -10.66 13.26 7.16
C TRP A 362 -9.82 14.07 8.14
N ARG A 363 -9.72 15.39 7.95
CA ARG A 363 -8.98 16.26 8.87
C ARG A 363 -9.62 16.29 10.24
N LEU A 364 -10.94 16.26 10.35
CA LEU A 364 -11.63 16.23 11.63
C LEU A 364 -11.31 14.95 12.42
N ALA A 365 -11.38 13.80 11.74
CA ALA A 365 -11.07 12.51 12.36
C ALA A 365 -9.61 12.38 12.81
N LEU A 366 -8.67 12.94 12.03
CA LEU A 366 -7.24 12.94 12.31
C LEU A 366 -6.78 14.15 13.14
N ASP A 367 -7.73 14.89 13.70
CA ASP A 367 -7.50 16.12 14.46
C ASP A 367 -6.71 17.21 13.70
N GLY A 368 -6.60 17.14 12.37
CA GLY A 368 -5.77 17.99 11.52
C GLY A 368 -6.31 19.40 11.23
N LEU A 369 -7.28 19.89 12.02
CA LEU A 369 -7.90 21.22 11.84
C LEU A 369 -7.36 22.21 12.89
N PRO A 370 -7.13 23.49 12.51
CA PRO A 370 -6.56 24.48 13.43
C PRO A 370 -7.62 24.98 14.42
N THR A 371 -7.80 24.23 15.51
CA THR A 371 -8.57 24.61 16.70
C THR A 371 -7.68 25.30 17.72
N ILE A 372 -8.26 26.02 18.70
CA ILE A 372 -7.48 26.70 19.75
C ILE A 372 -6.65 25.70 20.56
N GLN A 373 -7.26 24.55 20.91
CA GLN A 373 -6.58 23.45 21.58
C GLN A 373 -5.36 22.97 20.78
N ARG A 374 -5.54 22.72 19.47
CA ARG A 374 -4.46 22.23 18.60
C ARG A 374 -3.39 23.27 18.27
N LEU A 375 -3.74 24.55 18.34
CA LEU A 375 -2.78 25.64 18.24
C LEU A 375 -2.01 25.88 19.55
N HIS A 376 -2.29 25.10 20.61
CA HIS A 376 -1.69 25.24 21.95
C HIS A 376 -1.80 26.67 22.50
N ARG A 377 -3.00 27.25 22.40
CA ARG A 377 -3.28 28.62 22.88
C ARG A 377 -4.17 28.58 24.13
N PRO A 378 -3.61 28.26 25.31
CA PRO A 378 -4.39 27.94 26.52
C PRO A 378 -5.25 29.10 27.03
N THR A 379 -4.88 30.34 26.73
CA THR A 379 -5.61 31.54 27.15
C THR A 379 -6.59 32.07 26.11
N GLN A 380 -6.56 31.53 24.87
CA GLN A 380 -7.43 32.03 23.82
C GLN A 380 -8.85 31.50 24.00
N VAL A 381 -9.82 32.41 23.90
CA VAL A 381 -11.25 32.10 23.93
C VAL A 381 -11.78 31.90 22.52
N CYS A 382 -12.64 30.91 22.32
CA CYS A 382 -13.39 30.72 21.08
C CYS A 382 -14.14 32.00 20.69
N GLY A 383 -14.32 32.22 19.38
CA GLY A 383 -15.07 33.37 18.87
C GLY A 383 -16.50 33.46 19.41
N CYS A 384 -17.11 32.33 19.80
CA CYS A 384 -18.43 32.30 20.42
C CYS A 384 -18.44 32.66 21.92
N GLY A 385 -17.29 32.64 22.59
CA GLY A 385 -17.16 32.87 24.04
C GLY A 385 -17.36 31.65 24.93
N GLY A 386 -17.85 30.51 24.40
CA GLY A 386 -18.26 29.34 25.21
C GLY A 386 -17.16 28.33 25.55
N ALA A 387 -15.91 28.53 25.13
CA ALA A 387 -14.79 27.65 25.48
C ALA A 387 -13.44 28.38 25.42
N VAL A 388 -12.49 27.95 26.25
CA VAL A 388 -11.15 28.52 26.39
C VAL A 388 -10.09 27.43 26.33
N GLY A 389 -8.96 27.71 25.69
CA GLY A 389 -7.80 26.81 25.69
C GLY A 389 -8.13 25.40 25.23
N ASP A 390 -7.85 24.41 26.08
CA ASP A 390 -8.05 22.99 25.78
C ASP A 390 -9.52 22.59 25.65
N ALA A 391 -10.45 23.35 26.25
CA ALA A 391 -11.88 23.11 26.07
C ALA A 391 -12.38 23.52 24.66
N ALA A 392 -11.61 24.34 23.93
CA ALA A 392 -11.93 24.79 22.58
C ALA A 392 -11.36 23.85 21.50
N GLY A 393 -11.53 22.54 21.72
CA GLY A 393 -11.17 21.45 20.81
C GLY A 393 -12.22 21.14 19.74
N ARG A 394 -12.03 20.04 18.99
CA ARG A 394 -12.94 19.61 17.90
C ARG A 394 -14.40 19.44 18.36
N GLN A 395 -14.63 18.87 19.54
CA GLN A 395 -15.97 18.66 20.10
C GLN A 395 -16.72 19.97 20.29
N HIS A 396 -16.04 21.01 20.80
CA HIS A 396 -16.64 22.32 20.89
C HIS A 396 -16.84 22.92 19.49
N VAL A 397 -15.79 22.98 18.69
CA VAL A 397 -15.76 23.74 17.44
C VAL A 397 -16.66 23.17 16.34
N TYR A 398 -16.93 21.86 16.33
CA TYR A 398 -17.71 21.16 15.30
C TYR A 398 -19.00 20.52 15.81
N PHE A 399 -19.39 20.82 17.06
CA PHE A 399 -20.64 20.28 17.61
C PHE A 399 -21.29 21.20 18.65
N ASN A 400 -20.58 21.53 19.73
CA ASN A 400 -21.20 22.26 20.87
C ASN A 400 -21.18 23.79 20.73
N CYS A 401 -20.45 24.35 19.76
CA CYS A 401 -20.28 25.80 19.63
C CYS A 401 -21.61 26.49 19.32
N ALA A 402 -21.92 27.59 20.03
CA ALA A 402 -23.13 28.36 19.82
C ALA A 402 -23.29 28.90 18.38
N ALA A 403 -22.18 29.13 17.65
CA ALA A 403 -22.23 29.52 16.24
C ALA A 403 -22.49 28.36 15.27
N ILE A 404 -22.37 27.11 15.75
CA ILE A 404 -22.56 25.88 14.97
C ILE A 404 -23.92 25.26 15.23
N ARG A 405 -24.44 25.43 16.45
CA ARG A 405 -25.73 24.92 16.90
C ARG A 405 -26.89 25.18 15.91
N PRO A 406 -26.99 26.36 15.24
CA PRO A 406 -28.00 26.58 14.20
C PRO A 406 -28.01 25.57 13.04
N ILE A 407 -26.84 25.03 12.66
CA ILE A 407 -26.79 23.96 11.63
C ILE A 407 -27.40 22.68 12.18
N ILE A 408 -27.06 22.30 13.42
CA ILE A 408 -27.53 21.06 14.03
C ILE A 408 -29.04 21.15 14.30
N ASP A 409 -29.49 22.29 14.84
CA ASP A 409 -30.90 22.55 15.08
C ASP A 409 -31.70 22.49 13.78
N SER A 410 -31.17 23.05 12.68
CA SER A 410 -31.82 22.95 11.37
C SER A 410 -31.90 21.51 10.85
N ILE A 411 -30.90 20.66 11.12
CA ILE A 411 -30.92 19.24 10.73
C ILE A 411 -31.94 18.48 11.60
N GLU A 412 -31.94 18.70 12.91
CA GLU A 412 -32.87 18.05 13.84
C GLU A 412 -34.32 18.47 13.53
N GLN A 413 -34.56 19.75 13.29
CA GLN A 413 -35.87 20.26 12.89
C GLN A 413 -36.35 19.59 11.59
N GLN A 414 -35.50 19.52 10.56
CA GLN A 414 -35.86 18.87 9.29
C GLN A 414 -36.21 17.38 9.48
N LEU A 415 -35.50 16.68 10.37
CA LEU A 415 -35.77 15.28 10.69
C LEU A 415 -37.07 15.09 11.50
N GLN A 416 -37.43 16.05 12.35
CA GLN A 416 -38.66 16.04 13.14
C GLN A 416 -39.88 16.38 12.29
N ASP A 417 -39.81 17.45 11.49
CA ASP A 417 -40.91 18.00 10.71
C ASP A 417 -41.41 17.02 9.64
N GLU A 418 -40.51 16.33 8.93
CA GLU A 418 -40.92 15.52 7.77
C GLU A 418 -41.17 14.04 8.09
N TRP A 419 -40.50 13.45 9.09
CA TRP A 419 -40.50 11.99 9.28
C TRP A 419 -40.92 11.48 10.65
N ALA A 420 -41.31 12.35 11.58
CA ALA A 420 -41.74 11.94 12.92
C ALA A 420 -40.81 10.84 13.47
N LEU A 421 -39.52 11.16 13.58
CA LEU A 421 -38.69 10.46 14.56
C LEU A 421 -39.56 10.34 15.83
N PRO A 422 -39.72 9.15 16.45
CA PRO A 422 -40.56 9.01 17.64
C PRO A 422 -40.27 10.16 18.59
N PRO A 423 -41.23 10.73 19.33
CA PRO A 423 -40.98 11.85 20.25
C PRO A 423 -39.90 11.58 21.33
N GLN A 424 -39.37 10.35 21.37
CA GLN A 424 -38.26 9.87 22.20
C GLN A 424 -36.96 9.57 21.42
N ALA A 425 -36.89 9.88 20.11
CA ALA A 425 -35.70 9.65 19.33
C ALA A 425 -34.55 10.50 19.88
N PRO A 426 -33.35 9.92 20.06
CA PRO A 426 -32.24 10.64 20.65
C PRO A 426 -31.86 11.83 19.75
N SER A 427 -31.60 12.98 20.39
CA SER A 427 -30.97 14.13 19.73
C SER A 427 -29.76 13.68 18.92
N LEU A 428 -29.52 14.37 17.80
CA LEU A 428 -28.40 14.08 16.93
C LEU A 428 -27.12 14.05 17.77
N GLN A 429 -26.41 12.92 17.71
CA GLN A 429 -25.08 12.75 18.31
C GLN A 429 -23.95 13.04 17.31
N CYS A 430 -22.75 13.34 17.81
CA CYS A 430 -21.57 13.66 16.99
C CYS A 430 -21.32 12.64 15.88
N HIS A 431 -21.40 11.34 16.21
CA HIS A 431 -21.08 10.27 15.26
C HIS A 431 -22.03 10.18 14.08
N HIS A 432 -23.25 10.67 14.22
CA HIS A 432 -24.16 10.71 13.08
C HIS A 432 -23.61 11.63 11.98
N LEU A 433 -23.03 12.77 12.38
CA LEU A 433 -22.42 13.72 11.44
C LEU A 433 -20.97 13.36 11.10
N TRP A 434 -20.15 13.06 12.09
CA TRP A 434 -18.71 12.93 11.93
C TRP A 434 -18.29 11.59 11.31
N MET A 435 -19.11 10.54 11.45
CA MET A 435 -18.89 9.22 10.85
C MET A 435 -19.95 8.85 9.82
N ALA A 436 -20.80 9.80 9.44
CA ALA A 436 -21.92 9.59 8.51
C ALA A 436 -22.79 8.37 8.86
N VAL A 437 -22.97 8.11 10.16
CA VAL A 437 -23.88 7.07 10.65
C VAL A 437 -25.28 7.63 10.59
N ARG A 438 -26.18 7.01 9.83
CA ARG A 438 -27.56 7.50 9.76
C ARG A 438 -28.25 7.35 11.13
N PRO A 439 -28.99 8.36 11.61
CA PRO A 439 -29.71 8.27 12.88
C PRO A 439 -30.92 7.34 12.82
N THR A 440 -31.44 7.05 11.62
CA THR A 440 -32.50 6.07 11.39
C THR A 440 -32.30 5.38 10.04
N GLU A 441 -32.72 4.11 9.96
CA GLU A 441 -32.64 3.29 8.74
C GLU A 441 -33.54 3.83 7.60
N ALA A 442 -34.54 4.65 7.94
CA ALA A 442 -35.41 5.31 6.96
C ALA A 442 -34.62 6.27 6.05
N ILE A 443 -33.54 6.88 6.54
CA ILE A 443 -32.75 7.84 5.75
C ILE A 443 -31.92 7.09 4.72
N HIS A 444 -32.03 7.52 3.47
CA HIS A 444 -31.19 7.03 2.40
C HIS A 444 -29.73 7.38 2.70
N GLN A 445 -28.87 6.37 2.87
CA GLN A 445 -27.49 6.54 3.34
C GLN A 445 -26.69 7.54 2.48
N GLY A 446 -26.86 7.51 1.16
CA GLY A 446 -26.16 8.42 0.27
C GLY A 446 -26.57 9.89 0.45
N ILE A 447 -27.84 10.16 0.80
CA ILE A 447 -28.28 11.54 1.08
C ILE A 447 -27.75 11.97 2.45
N TRP A 448 -27.74 11.07 3.42
CA TRP A 448 -27.12 11.35 4.72
C TRP A 448 -25.64 11.72 4.59
N ASP A 449 -24.89 11.01 3.74
CA ASP A 449 -23.49 11.34 3.46
C ASP A 449 -23.34 12.78 2.90
N VAL A 450 -24.24 13.21 2.01
CA VAL A 450 -24.29 14.59 1.47
C VAL A 450 -24.56 15.61 2.58
N VAL A 451 -25.53 15.32 3.47
CA VAL A 451 -25.87 16.16 4.61
C VAL A 451 -24.66 16.31 5.54
N CYS A 452 -23.99 15.21 5.91
CA CYS A 452 -22.82 15.22 6.79
C CYS A 452 -21.67 16.04 6.21
N ILE A 453 -21.30 15.80 4.94
CA ILE A 453 -20.22 16.54 4.28
C ILE A 453 -20.56 18.03 4.16
N SER A 454 -21.80 18.35 3.80
CA SER A 454 -22.28 19.73 3.66
C SER A 454 -22.28 20.47 5.00
N ALA A 455 -22.70 19.80 6.07
CA ALA A 455 -22.70 20.34 7.42
C ALA A 455 -21.27 20.62 7.89
N LEU A 456 -20.37 19.65 7.80
CA LEU A 456 -18.97 19.81 8.20
C LEU A 456 -18.26 20.92 7.42
N LYS A 457 -18.55 21.08 6.12
CA LYS A 457 -18.04 22.20 5.33
C LYS A 457 -18.52 23.57 5.84
N ALA A 458 -19.81 23.68 6.15
CA ALA A 458 -20.37 24.91 6.71
C ALA A 458 -19.81 25.21 8.11
N MET A 459 -19.58 24.17 8.92
CA MET A 459 -18.97 24.29 10.25
C MET A 459 -17.52 24.79 10.17
N ASP A 460 -16.70 24.25 9.27
CA ASP A 460 -15.31 24.72 9.10
C ASP A 460 -15.26 26.18 8.59
N SER A 461 -16.14 26.53 7.66
CA SER A 461 -16.27 27.91 7.16
C SER A 461 -16.66 28.87 8.29
N THR A 462 -17.51 28.42 9.21
CA THR A 462 -17.94 29.16 10.41
C THR A 462 -16.80 29.35 11.39
N ARG A 463 -16.04 28.27 11.69
CA ARG A 463 -14.83 28.35 12.51
C ARG A 463 -13.82 29.36 11.94
N ALA A 464 -13.53 29.28 10.64
CA ALA A 464 -12.63 30.20 9.96
C ALA A 464 -13.14 31.65 10.00
N GLY A 465 -14.45 31.85 9.78
CA GLY A 465 -15.11 33.14 9.84
C GLY A 465 -15.08 33.77 11.24
N LEU A 466 -15.34 32.97 12.28
CA LEU A 466 -15.22 33.39 13.68
C LEU A 466 -13.79 33.81 14.02
N PHE A 467 -12.81 32.99 13.64
CA PHE A 467 -11.40 33.30 13.87
C PHE A 467 -11.03 34.64 13.22
N LYS A 468 -11.33 34.82 11.93
CA LYS A 468 -11.02 36.06 11.18
C LYS A 468 -11.66 37.30 11.81
N ARG A 469 -12.92 37.21 12.24
CA ARG A 469 -13.69 38.34 12.80
C ARG A 469 -13.31 38.66 14.23
N GLN A 470 -12.89 37.67 15.01
CA GLN A 470 -12.38 37.86 16.37
C GLN A 470 -11.16 38.79 16.38
N PHE A 471 -10.26 38.68 15.40
CA PHE A 471 -9.08 39.56 15.28
C PHE A 471 -9.41 40.93 14.67
N ALA A 472 -10.57 41.10 14.03
CA ALA A 472 -10.98 42.36 13.42
C ALA A 472 -11.69 43.33 14.40
N GLY A 473 -11.97 42.89 15.64
CA GLY A 473 -12.36 43.71 16.79
C GLY A 473 -13.49 44.73 16.57
N ALA A 474 -14.74 44.39 16.92
CA ALA A 474 -15.82 45.39 17.12
C ALA A 474 -17.12 44.87 17.78
N GLN A 475 -17.37 43.55 17.84
CA GLN A 475 -18.68 43.02 18.24
C GLN A 475 -18.62 42.14 19.50
N PRO A 476 -19.67 42.16 20.36
CA PRO A 476 -19.84 41.18 21.42
C PRO A 476 -19.81 39.75 20.86
N ARG A 477 -19.14 38.83 21.56
CA ARG A 477 -18.93 37.45 21.09
C ARG A 477 -20.23 36.69 20.83
N THR A 478 -21.28 36.94 21.62
CA THR A 478 -22.61 36.35 21.45
C THR A 478 -23.29 36.83 20.18
N ALA A 479 -23.27 38.14 19.91
CA ALA A 479 -23.78 38.73 18.68
C ALA A 479 -22.98 38.25 17.45
N LEU A 480 -21.66 38.12 17.58
CA LEU A 480 -20.80 37.54 16.55
C LEU A 480 -21.21 36.08 16.27
N ALA A 481 -21.38 35.26 17.32
CA ALA A 481 -21.79 33.86 17.18
C ALA A 481 -23.13 33.71 16.47
N ALA A 482 -24.14 34.52 16.86
CA ALA A 482 -25.45 34.53 16.21
C ALA A 482 -25.35 34.92 14.73
N SER A 483 -24.65 36.02 14.42
CA SER A 483 -24.52 36.52 13.03
C SER A 483 -23.76 35.57 12.10
N VAL A 484 -22.78 34.82 12.62
CA VAL A 484 -22.06 33.80 11.84
C VAL A 484 -22.90 32.53 11.76
N GLY A 485 -23.63 32.16 12.81
CA GLY A 485 -24.51 30.99 12.84
C GLY A 485 -25.65 31.02 11.82
N VAL A 486 -26.31 32.18 11.63
CA VAL A 486 -27.32 32.34 10.56
C VAL A 486 -26.71 32.05 9.18
N ARG A 487 -25.53 32.61 8.91
CA ARG A 487 -24.82 32.36 7.65
C ARG A 487 -24.30 30.93 7.53
N ALA A 488 -23.96 30.30 8.64
CA ALA A 488 -23.57 28.90 8.70
C ALA A 488 -24.71 28.00 8.23
N CYS A 489 -25.92 28.24 8.74
CA CYS A 489 -27.13 27.52 8.34
C CYS A 489 -27.45 27.76 6.85
N ALA A 490 -27.40 29.02 6.39
CA ALA A 490 -27.60 29.35 4.97
C ALA A 490 -26.57 28.64 4.07
N GLN A 491 -25.30 28.60 4.46
CA GLN A 491 -24.24 27.92 3.70
C GLN A 491 -24.44 26.41 3.67
N PHE A 492 -24.88 25.80 4.77
CA PHE A 492 -25.21 24.38 4.83
C PHE A 492 -26.27 24.02 3.77
N TRP A 493 -27.39 24.76 3.74
CA TRP A 493 -28.44 24.54 2.75
C TRP A 493 -27.98 24.86 1.33
N ALA A 494 -27.17 25.90 1.13
CA ALA A 494 -26.61 26.24 -0.17
C ALA A 494 -25.71 25.11 -0.73
N ASN A 495 -24.97 24.42 0.13
CA ASN A 495 -24.14 23.28 -0.28
C ASN A 495 -25.01 22.12 -0.81
N ILE A 496 -26.12 21.80 -0.14
CA ILE A 496 -27.07 20.77 -0.58
C ILE A 496 -27.82 21.22 -1.84
N ALA A 497 -28.26 22.47 -1.89
CA ALA A 497 -28.91 23.06 -3.06
C ALA A 497 -28.01 22.98 -4.31
N SER A 498 -26.72 23.29 -4.16
CA SER A 498 -25.72 23.18 -5.22
C SER A 498 -25.60 21.73 -5.71
N PHE A 499 -25.53 20.75 -4.80
CA PHE A 499 -25.50 19.33 -5.16
C PHE A 499 -26.73 18.90 -5.99
N CYS A 500 -27.92 19.37 -5.62
CA CYS A 500 -29.16 19.11 -6.35
C CYS A 500 -29.19 19.82 -7.71
N GLY A 501 -28.84 21.11 -7.73
CA GLY A 501 -28.87 21.96 -8.91
C GLY A 501 -27.89 21.52 -10.00
N HIS A 502 -26.75 20.95 -9.61
CA HIS A 502 -25.80 20.33 -10.54
C HIS A 502 -26.14 18.87 -10.91
N ASN A 503 -27.27 18.34 -10.42
CA ASN A 503 -27.73 16.97 -10.67
C ASN A 503 -26.66 15.91 -10.35
N LEU A 504 -25.93 16.12 -9.25
CA LEU A 504 -24.79 15.28 -8.88
C LEU A 504 -25.22 13.95 -8.26
N ALA A 505 -26.45 13.82 -7.76
CA ALA A 505 -26.93 12.57 -7.18
C ALA A 505 -26.91 11.41 -8.20
N PRO A 506 -26.34 10.24 -7.83
CA PRO A 506 -26.31 9.05 -8.68
C PRO A 506 -27.69 8.67 -9.25
N ARG A 507 -27.73 8.26 -10.51
CA ARG A 507 -28.98 7.83 -11.18
C ARG A 507 -29.69 6.69 -10.45
N ALA A 508 -28.93 5.79 -9.82
CA ALA A 508 -29.46 4.68 -9.04
C ALA A 508 -30.36 5.13 -7.87
N TRP A 509 -30.20 6.36 -7.36
CA TRP A 509 -30.99 6.86 -6.24
C TRP A 509 -32.43 7.23 -6.64
N ARG A 510 -32.71 7.47 -7.93
CA ARG A 510 -34.02 7.95 -8.39
C ARG A 510 -35.19 7.03 -8.02
N GLY A 511 -34.95 5.71 -7.97
CA GLY A 511 -35.93 4.71 -7.54
C GLY A 511 -35.81 4.29 -6.07
N GLN A 512 -34.84 4.83 -5.33
CA GLN A 512 -34.54 4.44 -3.94
C GLN A 512 -34.96 5.54 -2.94
N VAL A 513 -35.09 6.78 -3.41
CA VAL A 513 -35.39 7.94 -2.57
C VAL A 513 -36.88 8.24 -2.67
N SER A 514 -37.55 8.29 -1.52
CA SER A 514 -38.96 8.70 -1.44
C SER A 514 -39.15 10.14 -1.91
N THR A 515 -40.28 10.45 -2.54
CA THR A 515 -40.69 11.83 -2.85
C THR A 515 -40.89 12.68 -1.58
N THR A 516 -41.10 12.04 -0.44
CA THR A 516 -41.24 12.65 0.90
C THR A 516 -39.95 12.62 1.72
N HIS A 517 -38.78 12.50 1.09
CA HIS A 517 -37.51 12.39 1.82
C HIS A 517 -37.08 13.76 2.42
N PRO A 518 -36.60 13.83 3.68
CA PRO A 518 -36.45 15.07 4.45
C PRO A 518 -35.57 16.15 3.82
N PHE A 519 -34.53 15.78 3.08
CA PHE A 519 -33.56 16.76 2.57
C PHE A 519 -33.65 16.99 1.07
N ILE A 520 -33.95 15.94 0.31
CA ILE A 520 -33.87 15.95 -1.15
C ILE A 520 -34.88 14.96 -1.70
N SER A 521 -35.67 15.36 -2.68
CA SER A 521 -36.59 14.50 -3.44
C SER A 521 -36.24 14.51 -4.93
N PHE A 522 -36.59 13.44 -5.64
CA PHE A 522 -36.47 13.42 -7.11
C PHE A 522 -37.84 13.74 -7.71
N ASN A 523 -37.89 14.76 -8.57
CA ASN A 523 -39.08 15.10 -9.34
C ASN A 523 -38.99 14.42 -10.71
N THR A 524 -39.92 13.50 -10.97
CA THR A 524 -39.99 12.70 -12.19
C THR A 524 -40.32 13.53 -13.43
N ASP A 525 -41.15 14.56 -13.28
CA ASP A 525 -41.65 15.36 -14.40
C ASP A 525 -40.57 16.29 -14.97
N SER A 526 -39.72 16.82 -14.09
CA SER A 526 -38.62 17.72 -14.45
C SER A 526 -37.27 17.02 -14.56
N GLU A 527 -37.22 15.71 -14.26
CA GLU A 527 -36.01 14.88 -14.13
C GLU A 527 -34.90 15.51 -13.25
N LYS A 528 -35.28 16.27 -12.23
CA LYS A 528 -34.37 17.03 -11.37
C LYS A 528 -34.51 16.64 -9.89
N TRP A 529 -33.41 16.80 -9.17
CA TRP A 529 -33.39 16.73 -7.71
C TRP A 529 -33.81 18.07 -7.12
N ASN A 530 -34.75 18.04 -6.20
CA ASN A 530 -35.25 19.20 -5.48
C ASN A 530 -34.78 19.15 -4.03
N LEU A 531 -34.42 20.32 -3.50
CA LEU A 531 -34.16 20.49 -2.08
C LEU A 531 -35.49 20.54 -1.32
N ASN A 532 -35.62 19.72 -0.28
CA ASN A 532 -36.72 19.79 0.66
C ASN A 532 -36.23 20.56 1.90
N ARG A 533 -36.86 21.71 2.20
CA ARG A 533 -36.52 22.57 3.33
C ARG A 533 -37.79 23.04 4.00
N SER A 534 -37.97 22.77 5.29
CA SER A 534 -39.11 23.27 6.03
C SER A 534 -39.05 24.80 6.14
N SER A 535 -40.21 25.45 6.01
CA SER A 535 -40.38 26.91 5.86
C SER A 535 -39.97 27.74 7.10
N GLY A 536 -39.48 27.12 8.17
CA GLY A 536 -39.12 27.77 9.43
C GLY A 536 -37.61 28.02 9.68
N SER A 537 -36.72 27.63 8.76
CA SER A 537 -35.26 27.60 9.02
C SER A 537 -34.46 28.83 8.50
N GLY A 538 -35.11 29.99 8.36
CA GLY A 538 -34.57 31.23 7.78
C GLY A 538 -33.55 31.97 8.63
#